data_AF-A0A9X4PDU1-F1
#
_entry.id   AF-A0A9X4PDU1-F1
#
_cell.length_a   1.000
_cell.length_b   1.000
_cell.length_c   1.000
_cell.angle_alpha   90.00
_cell.angle_beta   90.00
_cell.angle_gamma   90.00
#
_symmetry.space_group_name_H-M   'P 1'
#
loop_
_entity.id
_entity.type
_entity.pdbx_description
1 polymer ?
#
loop_
_entity_poly.entity_id
_entity_poly.type
_entity_poly.pdbx_seq_one_letter_code
_entity_poly.pdbx_strand_id
1 'polypeptide(L)'
;MPTNFLTLKEILAELKGKNSITALRKYYQDEWEFYDLLRDLMNDEDFKQACIDKSFNESCKKDLDHYIELANQAKKAVSKYFERKDIELQAYYAGANDADRVLNINLTNHDGNGPIRIGDILQQEKNISELNVYCNKKHDICAYRKNKERHYKFKEGAYYEMTSTWPIKDEHGKVVSTCIMVMNVSSDGITEILRFNGRSFTASDEVLGLIEKNHELYIQDLSLYDAVKALLERNKNAPLPDVVPTANNNLQNNEPIRVDQDKELDGQGLENNADNSPVSPTNSDASTQTEVNLQQGATQQEIKELNKQRNDLQRELEKERQKNVELEKYNNDLQNKFRKEEQKNIELQASLAQKDEELANTSANLQGKTQELESVYKEKEDLKKKREELLNKLRKLQEKLHQLEEKNYRLEDENDQLKCSNKKLEKEKEQLLQKILVLEEVSSSLEVERQELSDKLSNNVEKQIKLEQKLIKAIQEIEKLGKENNSLQAEHEEKEQKLKKKNRQNV
;
A
#
# COMPACT_ATOMS: atom_id res chain seq x y z
N MET A 1 -28.70 18.49 17.49
CA MET A 1 -29.06 17.99 18.84
C MET A 1 -27.83 18.11 19.72
N PRO A 2 -27.95 18.43 21.03
CA PRO A 2 -26.84 18.24 21.94
C PRO A 2 -26.62 16.73 22.18
N THR A 3 -25.44 16.23 21.86
CA THR A 3 -25.01 14.89 22.29
C THR A 3 -24.70 14.95 23.78
N ASN A 4 -25.53 14.30 24.60
CA ASN A 4 -25.26 14.10 26.03
C ASN A 4 -24.15 13.06 26.20
N PHE A 5 -22.91 13.46 25.94
CA PHE A 5 -21.74 12.68 26.35
C PHE A 5 -21.75 12.57 27.88
N LEU A 6 -21.84 11.33 28.37
CA LEU A 6 -21.70 11.03 29.80
C LEU A 6 -20.34 11.52 30.27
N THR A 7 -20.30 12.25 31.39
CA THR A 7 -19.03 12.59 32.03
C THR A 7 -18.34 11.33 32.54
N LEU A 8 -17.01 11.36 32.72
CA LEU A 8 -16.25 10.23 33.30
C LEU A 8 -16.89 9.72 34.60
N LYS A 9 -17.39 10.63 35.44
CA LYS A 9 -18.10 10.30 36.69
C LYS A 9 -19.39 9.51 36.47
N GLU A 10 -20.15 9.83 35.42
CA GLU A 10 -21.38 9.12 35.05
C GLU A 10 -21.07 7.77 34.39
N ILE A 11 -20.05 7.71 33.52
CA ILE A 11 -19.56 6.44 32.94
C ILE A 11 -19.12 5.47 34.05
N LEU A 12 -18.31 5.94 35.00
CA LEU A 12 -17.86 5.16 36.15
C LEU A 12 -19.04 4.72 37.04
N ALA A 13 -20.06 5.56 37.23
CA ALA A 13 -21.26 5.21 37.99
C ALA A 13 -22.14 4.18 37.26
N GLU A 14 -22.28 4.30 35.94
CA GLU A 14 -23.07 3.42 35.09
C GLU A 14 -22.43 2.03 34.98
N LEU A 15 -21.11 1.96 34.78
CA LEU A 15 -20.33 0.73 34.83
C LEU A 15 -20.37 0.07 36.22
N LYS A 16 -20.33 0.85 37.31
CA LYS A 16 -20.52 0.33 38.68
C LYS A 16 -21.93 -0.20 38.92
N GLY A 17 -22.95 0.50 38.43
CA GLY A 17 -24.36 0.18 38.67
C GLY A 17 -24.89 -0.99 37.86
N LYS A 18 -24.53 -1.10 36.57
CA LYS A 18 -24.97 -2.18 35.67
C LYS A 18 -23.94 -3.28 35.44
N ASN A 19 -22.68 -3.07 35.84
CA ASN A 19 -21.62 -4.08 35.83
C ASN A 19 -21.41 -4.76 34.45
N SER A 20 -21.67 -4.02 33.37
CA SER A 20 -21.63 -4.52 31.99
C SER A 20 -21.40 -3.39 30.99
N ILE A 21 -20.39 -3.56 30.13
CA ILE A 21 -20.04 -2.60 29.07
C ILE A 21 -21.05 -2.63 27.92
N THR A 22 -21.71 -3.77 27.71
CA THR A 22 -22.88 -3.89 26.82
C THR A 22 -24.07 -3.05 27.30
N ALA A 23 -24.10 -2.63 28.57
CA ALA A 23 -25.06 -1.65 29.07
C ALA A 23 -24.62 -0.20 28.75
N LEU A 24 -23.33 0.12 28.93
CA LEU A 24 -22.76 1.43 28.55
C LEU A 24 -22.92 1.71 27.04
N ARG A 25 -22.66 0.71 26.19
CA ARG A 25 -22.81 0.78 24.72
C ARG A 25 -24.18 1.31 24.28
N LYS A 26 -25.24 1.01 25.04
CA LYS A 26 -26.63 1.45 24.73
C LYS A 26 -26.89 2.94 24.95
N TYR A 27 -25.97 3.68 25.57
CA TYR A 27 -26.05 5.14 25.70
C TYR A 27 -25.51 5.88 24.47
N TYR A 28 -24.72 5.19 23.63
CA TYR A 28 -24.14 5.75 22.42
C TYR A 28 -25.04 5.40 21.23
N GLN A 29 -25.39 6.41 20.43
CA GLN A 29 -26.16 6.22 19.19
C GLN A 29 -25.27 5.84 18.01
N ASP A 30 -23.96 5.97 18.18
CA ASP A 30 -22.94 5.65 17.20
C ASP A 30 -21.88 4.73 17.82
N GLU A 31 -21.57 3.64 17.12
CA GLU A 31 -20.53 2.69 17.50
C GLU A 31 -19.14 3.34 17.48
N TRP A 32 -18.89 4.30 16.57
CA TRP A 32 -17.60 4.99 16.50
C TRP A 32 -17.32 5.78 17.78
N GLU A 33 -18.32 6.52 18.28
CA GLU A 33 -18.20 7.29 19.54
C GLU A 33 -18.01 6.37 20.75
N PHE A 34 -18.59 5.18 20.74
CA PHE A 34 -18.36 4.17 21.78
C PHE A 34 -16.94 3.60 21.74
N TYR A 35 -16.41 3.24 20.57
CA TYR A 35 -15.04 2.73 20.45
C TYR A 35 -13.97 3.83 20.63
N ASP A 36 -14.25 5.08 20.25
CA ASP A 36 -13.44 6.25 20.62
C ASP A 36 -13.36 6.40 22.14
N LEU A 37 -14.53 6.40 22.81
CA LEU A 37 -14.61 6.49 24.27
C LEU A 37 -13.78 5.38 24.96
N LEU A 38 -13.94 4.11 24.54
CA LEU A 38 -13.19 3.01 25.16
C LEU A 38 -11.67 3.16 25.00
N ARG A 39 -11.20 3.72 23.89
CA ARG A 39 -9.78 4.05 23.69
C ARG A 39 -9.36 5.21 24.60
N ASP A 40 -10.16 6.27 24.68
CA ASP A 40 -9.77 7.50 25.35
C ASP A 40 -9.82 7.34 26.89
N LEU A 41 -10.79 6.58 27.40
CA LEU A 41 -10.80 6.07 28.79
C LEU A 41 -9.54 5.26 29.13
N MET A 42 -8.96 4.53 28.17
CA MET A 42 -7.72 3.78 28.38
C MET A 42 -6.45 4.64 28.33
N ASN A 43 -6.56 5.91 27.98
CA ASN A 43 -5.49 6.89 28.14
C ASN A 43 -5.64 7.71 29.44
N ASP A 44 -6.83 7.69 30.05
CA ASP A 44 -7.18 8.40 31.30
C ASP A 44 -6.65 7.66 32.55
N GLU A 45 -5.85 8.33 33.37
CA GLU A 45 -5.25 7.73 34.58
C GLU A 45 -6.24 7.54 35.73
N ASP A 46 -7.26 8.40 35.87
CA ASP A 46 -8.29 8.26 36.90
C ASP A 46 -9.17 7.03 36.60
N PHE A 47 -9.47 6.77 35.33
CA PHE A 47 -10.16 5.57 34.87
C PHE A 47 -9.30 4.31 35.07
N LYS A 48 -8.00 4.35 34.73
CA LYS A 48 -7.07 3.23 35.01
C LYS A 48 -7.01 2.92 36.50
N GLN A 49 -6.90 3.94 37.37
CA GLN A 49 -6.87 3.75 38.82
C GLN A 49 -8.19 3.15 39.33
N ALA A 50 -9.35 3.61 38.84
CA ALA A 50 -10.63 2.99 39.16
C ALA A 50 -10.67 1.50 38.73
N CYS A 51 -10.10 1.14 37.57
CA CYS A 51 -9.94 -0.24 37.10
C CYS A 51 -8.92 -1.09 37.89
N ILE A 52 -8.06 -0.46 38.70
CA ILE A 52 -7.12 -1.11 39.63
C ILE A 52 -7.75 -1.32 41.01
N ASP A 53 -8.51 -0.34 41.51
CA ASP A 53 -9.15 -0.31 42.83
C ASP A 53 -10.30 -1.33 43.01
N LYS A 54 -10.44 -2.30 42.10
CA LYS A 54 -11.53 -3.31 42.05
C LYS A 54 -12.94 -2.69 42.11
N SER A 55 -13.09 -1.48 41.55
CA SER A 55 -14.39 -0.82 41.38
C SER A 55 -15.36 -1.56 40.45
N PHE A 56 -14.88 -2.54 39.69
CA PHE A 56 -15.64 -3.33 38.72
C PHE A 56 -15.46 -4.82 38.97
N ASN A 57 -16.44 -5.62 38.56
CA ASN A 57 -16.31 -7.08 38.57
C ASN A 57 -15.33 -7.56 37.49
N GLU A 58 -14.68 -8.68 37.76
CA GLU A 58 -13.74 -9.38 36.88
C GLU A 58 -14.30 -9.61 35.47
N SER A 59 -15.62 -9.87 35.34
CA SER A 59 -16.28 -10.02 34.03
C SER A 59 -16.34 -8.70 33.25
N CYS A 60 -16.72 -7.60 33.91
CA CYS A 60 -16.81 -6.29 33.27
C CYS A 60 -15.43 -5.78 32.83
N LYS A 61 -14.36 -6.15 33.55
CA LYS A 61 -12.99 -5.86 33.13
C LYS A 61 -12.56 -6.69 31.91
N LYS A 62 -12.91 -7.98 31.86
CA LYS A 62 -12.61 -8.83 30.69
C LYS A 62 -13.34 -8.37 29.43
N ASP A 63 -14.60 -7.94 29.56
CA ASP A 63 -15.33 -7.31 28.45
C ASP A 63 -14.58 -6.06 27.95
N LEU A 64 -14.09 -5.21 28.87
CA LEU A 64 -13.34 -3.99 28.58
C LEU A 64 -12.09 -4.29 27.78
N ASP A 65 -11.19 -5.08 28.37
CA ASP A 65 -9.89 -5.44 27.81
C ASP A 65 -10.05 -6.06 26.41
N HIS A 66 -11.10 -6.86 26.19
CA HIS A 66 -11.43 -7.47 24.91
C HIS A 66 -11.87 -6.44 23.84
N TYR A 67 -12.79 -5.51 24.14
CA TYR A 67 -13.19 -4.46 23.18
C TYR A 67 -12.00 -3.57 22.79
N ILE A 68 -11.14 -3.23 23.75
CA ILE A 68 -9.91 -2.45 23.54
C ILE A 68 -8.90 -3.22 22.68
N GLU A 69 -8.71 -4.51 22.94
CA GLU A 69 -7.84 -5.36 22.14
C GLU A 69 -8.34 -5.43 20.68
N LEU A 70 -9.63 -5.65 20.45
CA LEU A 70 -10.21 -5.70 19.10
C LEU A 70 -10.01 -4.38 18.34
N ALA A 71 -10.14 -3.22 19.00
CA ALA A 71 -9.87 -1.91 18.41
C ALA A 71 -8.38 -1.72 18.07
N ASN A 72 -7.47 -2.06 18.99
CA ASN A 72 -6.03 -1.93 18.77
C ASN A 72 -5.49 -2.90 17.71
N GLN A 73 -5.98 -4.15 17.70
CA GLN A 73 -5.66 -5.12 16.65
C GLN A 73 -6.16 -4.64 15.27
N ALA A 74 -7.38 -4.09 15.18
CA ALA A 74 -7.93 -3.56 13.94
C ALA A 74 -7.14 -2.35 13.43
N LYS A 75 -6.89 -1.34 14.29
CA LYS A 75 -6.08 -0.16 13.93
C LYS A 75 -4.71 -0.56 13.40
N LYS A 76 -4.02 -1.48 14.09
CA LYS A 76 -2.70 -2.02 13.67
C LYS A 76 -2.74 -2.78 12.35
N ALA A 77 -3.82 -3.54 12.08
CA ALA A 77 -3.99 -4.23 10.79
C ALA A 77 -4.28 -3.24 9.65
N VAL A 78 -5.01 -2.16 9.93
CA VAL A 78 -5.43 -1.16 8.94
C VAL A 78 -4.32 -0.17 8.57
N SER A 79 -3.51 0.31 9.52
CA SER A 79 -2.51 1.38 9.28
C SER A 79 -1.50 1.13 8.15
N LYS A 80 -1.29 -0.13 7.73
CA LYS A 80 -0.42 -0.48 6.58
C LYS A 80 -1.06 -0.32 5.19
N TYR A 81 -2.36 -0.06 5.10
CA TYR A 81 -3.06 0.22 3.83
C TYR A 81 -3.28 1.72 3.60
N PHE A 82 -3.09 2.54 4.63
CA PHE A 82 -3.35 3.97 4.64
C PHE A 82 -2.04 4.71 4.95
N GLU A 83 -1.11 4.70 3.98
CA GLU A 83 0.24 5.28 4.16
C GLU A 83 0.28 6.81 4.23
N ARG A 84 -0.80 7.51 3.83
CA ARG A 84 -0.85 8.97 3.90
C ARG A 84 -1.05 9.43 5.36
N LYS A 85 -0.32 10.47 5.76
CA LYS A 85 -0.31 11.01 7.15
C LYS A 85 -1.43 12.00 7.47
N ASP A 86 -2.26 12.33 6.49
CA ASP A 86 -3.39 13.27 6.55
C ASP A 86 -4.73 12.57 6.84
N ILE A 87 -4.85 11.28 6.52
CA ILE A 87 -6.04 10.46 6.79
C ILE A 87 -5.99 9.97 8.25
N GLU A 88 -6.78 10.61 9.10
CA GLU A 88 -7.15 10.03 10.38
C GLU A 88 -8.05 8.79 10.16
N LEU A 89 -7.76 7.73 10.92
CA LEU A 89 -8.47 6.45 10.82
C LEU A 89 -8.87 5.89 12.18
N GLN A 90 -10.11 5.44 12.24
CA GLN A 90 -10.71 4.63 13.30
C GLN A 90 -10.93 3.23 12.75
N ALA A 91 -10.69 2.20 13.56
CA ALA A 91 -10.98 0.82 13.16
C ALA A 91 -11.27 -0.06 14.36
N TYR A 92 -12.20 -1.00 14.21
CA TYR A 92 -12.49 -2.03 15.20
C TYR A 92 -12.92 -3.34 14.54
N TYR A 93 -12.65 -4.44 15.22
CA TYR A 93 -13.24 -5.73 14.88
C TYR A 93 -14.55 -5.94 15.65
N ALA A 94 -15.53 -6.53 14.98
CA ALA A 94 -16.76 -7.05 15.58
C ALA A 94 -16.89 -8.56 15.32
N GLY A 95 -17.69 -9.25 16.14
CA GLY A 95 -17.77 -10.72 16.14
C GLY A 95 -16.86 -11.34 17.20
N ALA A 96 -17.29 -12.47 17.77
CA ALA A 96 -16.63 -13.10 18.93
C ALA A 96 -15.52 -14.12 18.56
N ASN A 97 -15.43 -14.53 17.29
CA ASN A 97 -14.53 -15.58 16.81
C ASN A 97 -13.76 -15.10 15.56
N ASP A 98 -12.54 -15.58 15.38
CA ASP A 98 -11.67 -15.24 14.22
C ASP A 98 -12.20 -15.69 12.85
N ALA A 99 -13.15 -16.62 12.81
CA ALA A 99 -13.77 -17.09 11.58
C ALA A 99 -14.81 -16.11 11.01
N ASP A 100 -15.54 -15.43 11.89
CA ASP A 100 -16.69 -14.57 11.56
C ASP A 100 -16.40 -13.08 11.85
N ARG A 101 -15.12 -12.74 12.00
CA ARG A 101 -14.63 -11.43 12.41
C ARG A 101 -14.90 -10.39 11.30
N VAL A 102 -15.62 -9.33 11.64
CA VAL A 102 -15.95 -8.20 10.76
C VAL A 102 -15.00 -7.04 11.03
N LEU A 103 -14.31 -6.54 10.01
CA LEU A 103 -13.47 -5.34 10.11
C LEU A 103 -14.27 -4.09 9.73
N ASN A 104 -14.43 -3.17 10.68
CA ASN A 104 -15.00 -1.85 10.42
C ASN A 104 -13.85 -0.83 10.37
N ILE A 105 -13.87 0.05 9.37
CA ILE A 105 -12.91 1.15 9.18
C ILE A 105 -13.67 2.45 8.94
N ASN A 106 -13.37 3.51 9.68
CA ASN A 106 -13.89 4.86 9.42
C ASN A 106 -12.74 5.85 9.19
N LEU A 107 -12.89 6.67 8.16
CA LEU A 107 -11.89 7.63 7.68
C LEU A 107 -12.42 9.03 8.03
N THR A 108 -11.88 9.65 9.08
CA THR A 108 -12.49 10.83 9.74
C THR A 108 -12.02 12.19 9.21
N ASN A 109 -11.01 12.20 8.36
CA ASN A 109 -10.47 13.40 7.71
C ASN A 109 -10.19 13.15 6.21
N HIS A 110 -11.03 12.34 5.55
CA HIS A 110 -10.96 12.21 4.09
C HIS A 110 -11.91 13.21 3.44
N ASP A 111 -11.34 14.15 2.69
CA ASP A 111 -12.02 15.20 1.93
C ASP A 111 -12.50 14.73 0.53
N GLY A 112 -12.25 13.47 0.19
CA GLY A 112 -12.50 12.89 -1.13
C GLY A 112 -11.41 13.15 -2.17
N ASN A 113 -10.33 13.90 -1.85
CA ASN A 113 -9.29 14.23 -2.81
C ASN A 113 -8.27 13.09 -3.01
N GLY A 114 -8.53 12.34 -4.08
CA GLY A 114 -7.66 11.30 -4.60
C GLY A 114 -7.99 9.94 -3.98
N PRO A 115 -8.08 8.89 -4.80
CA PRO A 115 -8.74 7.65 -4.42
C PRO A 115 -7.89 6.80 -3.45
N ILE A 116 -8.57 5.98 -2.64
CA ILE A 116 -7.97 5.14 -1.60
C ILE A 116 -7.93 3.68 -2.04
N ARG A 117 -6.79 3.02 -1.82
CA ARG A 117 -6.48 1.65 -2.26
C ARG A 117 -7.16 0.57 -1.38
N ILE A 118 -8.44 0.32 -1.63
CA ILE A 118 -9.26 -0.59 -0.81
C ILE A 118 -9.11 -2.08 -1.14
N GLY A 119 -8.63 -2.42 -2.33
CA GLY A 119 -8.66 -3.81 -2.85
C GLY A 119 -7.74 -4.80 -2.14
N ASP A 120 -6.66 -4.30 -1.54
CA ASP A 120 -5.68 -5.09 -0.81
C ASP A 120 -6.21 -5.63 0.53
N ILE A 121 -7.13 -4.92 1.18
CA ILE A 121 -7.55 -5.20 2.57
C ILE A 121 -8.18 -6.60 2.66
N LEU A 122 -9.26 -6.85 1.91
CA LEU A 122 -9.91 -8.16 1.87
C LEU A 122 -9.14 -9.19 1.00
N GLN A 123 -8.01 -8.81 0.38
CA GLN A 123 -7.09 -9.78 -0.22
C GLN A 123 -6.06 -10.31 0.79
N GLN A 124 -5.54 -9.44 1.66
CA GLN A 124 -4.43 -9.74 2.56
C GLN A 124 -4.88 -10.15 3.98
N GLU A 125 -5.89 -9.51 4.56
CA GLU A 125 -6.40 -9.85 5.90
C GLU A 125 -7.23 -11.13 5.85
N LYS A 126 -6.61 -12.31 5.99
CA LYS A 126 -7.31 -13.60 5.80
C LYS A 126 -8.28 -13.98 6.93
N ASN A 127 -8.17 -13.35 8.10
CA ASN A 127 -8.93 -13.68 9.30
C ASN A 127 -10.15 -12.75 9.48
N ILE A 128 -10.83 -12.42 8.38
CA ILE A 128 -12.09 -11.66 8.40
C ILE A 128 -13.08 -12.20 7.38
N SER A 129 -14.37 -12.23 7.74
CA SER A 129 -15.48 -12.61 6.86
C SER A 129 -15.95 -11.40 6.03
N GLU A 130 -15.97 -10.23 6.64
CA GLU A 130 -16.57 -8.99 6.14
C GLU A 130 -15.69 -7.77 6.46
N LEU A 131 -15.76 -6.77 5.59
CA LEU A 131 -15.07 -5.49 5.64
C LEU A 131 -16.07 -4.38 5.32
N ASN A 132 -16.30 -3.48 6.27
CA ASN A 132 -17.11 -2.28 6.07
C ASN A 132 -16.23 -1.04 6.16
N VAL A 133 -16.25 -0.20 5.11
CA VAL A 133 -15.49 1.06 5.04
C VAL A 133 -16.46 2.23 5.06
N TYR A 134 -16.16 3.18 5.93
CA TYR A 134 -16.93 4.39 6.19
C TYR A 134 -16.05 5.61 5.89
N CYS A 135 -16.62 6.64 5.26
CA CYS A 135 -16.00 7.94 5.07
C CYS A 135 -16.78 8.97 5.90
N ASN A 136 -16.12 9.62 6.86
CA ASN A 136 -16.76 10.59 7.77
C ASN A 136 -18.06 10.05 8.39
N LYS A 137 -18.02 8.81 8.91
CA LYS A 137 -19.14 8.01 9.45
C LYS A 137 -20.22 7.58 8.44
N LYS A 138 -20.20 8.02 7.17
CA LYS A 138 -21.06 7.49 6.08
C LYS A 138 -20.52 6.13 5.62
N HIS A 139 -21.33 5.07 5.70
CA HIS A 139 -20.94 3.73 5.26
C HIS A 139 -20.91 3.64 3.73
N ASP A 140 -19.71 3.62 3.13
CA ASP A 140 -19.50 3.72 1.68
C ASP A 140 -19.19 2.39 0.99
N ILE A 141 -18.55 1.43 1.66
CA ILE A 141 -18.26 0.10 1.10
C ILE A 141 -18.69 -0.99 2.09
N CYS A 142 -19.42 -1.98 1.59
CA CYS A 142 -19.60 -3.28 2.24
C CYS A 142 -18.95 -4.35 1.35
N ALA A 143 -18.02 -5.13 1.90
CA ALA A 143 -17.31 -6.17 1.18
C ALA A 143 -17.21 -7.46 2.01
N TYR A 144 -17.36 -8.62 1.38
CA TYR A 144 -17.39 -9.92 2.09
C TYR A 144 -16.74 -11.03 1.29
N ARG A 145 -16.34 -12.09 2.00
CA ARG A 145 -15.85 -13.32 1.39
C ARG A 145 -16.95 -14.35 1.20
N LYS A 146 -16.89 -15.07 0.07
CA LYS A 146 -17.73 -16.22 -0.21
C LYS A 146 -16.86 -17.33 -0.80
N ASN A 147 -16.51 -18.33 0.01
CA ASN A 147 -15.50 -19.34 -0.32
C ASN A 147 -14.13 -18.71 -0.67
N LYS A 148 -13.78 -18.61 -1.96
CA LYS A 148 -12.56 -17.96 -2.47
C LYS A 148 -12.82 -16.56 -3.05
N GLU A 149 -14.08 -16.21 -3.22
CA GLU A 149 -14.54 -14.98 -3.83
C GLU A 149 -14.46 -13.81 -2.83
N ARG A 150 -14.14 -12.62 -3.33
CA ARG A 150 -14.17 -11.33 -2.64
C ARG A 150 -15.19 -10.46 -3.36
N HIS A 151 -16.31 -10.20 -2.71
CA HIS A 151 -17.39 -9.36 -3.23
C HIS A 151 -17.27 -7.97 -2.63
N TYR A 152 -17.32 -6.92 -3.47
CA TYR A 152 -17.27 -5.52 -3.05
C TYR A 152 -18.48 -4.76 -3.56
N LYS A 153 -19.21 -4.09 -2.66
CA LYS A 153 -20.37 -3.25 -2.97
C LYS A 153 -20.15 -1.83 -2.46
N PHE A 154 -20.24 -0.87 -3.35
CA PHE A 154 -20.01 0.55 -3.08
C PHE A 154 -21.36 1.28 -3.12
N LYS A 155 -21.59 2.22 -2.20
CA LYS A 155 -22.85 2.96 -2.11
C LYS A 155 -22.80 4.27 -2.89
N GLU A 156 -23.94 4.93 -3.02
CA GLU A 156 -24.07 6.20 -3.74
C GLU A 156 -23.07 7.24 -3.22
N GLY A 157 -22.31 7.85 -4.15
CA GLY A 157 -21.26 8.82 -3.84
C GLY A 157 -19.94 8.23 -3.30
N ALA A 158 -19.78 6.91 -3.24
CA ALA A 158 -18.49 6.27 -2.95
C ALA A 158 -17.59 6.29 -4.21
N TYR A 159 -16.31 6.63 -4.07
CA TYR A 159 -15.33 6.63 -5.17
C TYR A 159 -13.94 6.20 -4.68
N TYR A 160 -13.39 5.11 -5.21
CA TYR A 160 -12.20 4.44 -4.67
C TYR A 160 -11.29 3.85 -5.75
N GLU A 161 -10.01 3.66 -5.41
CA GLU A 161 -9.05 2.96 -6.27
C GLU A 161 -8.99 1.51 -5.81
N MET A 162 -9.22 0.60 -6.73
CA MET A 162 -9.05 -0.81 -6.48
C MET A 162 -7.81 -1.29 -7.23
N THR A 163 -6.78 -1.67 -6.49
CA THR A 163 -5.76 -2.59 -7.01
C THR A 163 -6.28 -4.02 -6.82
N SER A 164 -6.23 -4.81 -7.88
CA SER A 164 -6.52 -6.25 -7.88
C SER A 164 -5.33 -7.00 -8.45
N THR A 165 -4.87 -8.04 -7.74
CA THR A 165 -3.74 -8.88 -8.17
C THR A 165 -4.19 -10.34 -8.18
N TRP A 166 -3.97 -11.08 -9.28
CA TRP A 166 -4.33 -12.51 -9.38
C TRP A 166 -3.28 -13.33 -10.13
N PRO A 167 -2.99 -14.58 -9.71
CA PRO A 167 -2.05 -15.45 -10.38
C PRO A 167 -2.68 -16.11 -11.61
N ILE A 168 -2.02 -15.98 -12.77
CA ILE A 168 -2.32 -16.78 -13.96
C ILE A 168 -1.59 -18.12 -13.80
N LYS A 169 -2.33 -19.21 -13.97
CA LYS A 169 -1.83 -20.58 -13.84
C LYS A 169 -1.84 -21.32 -15.17
N ASP A 170 -0.92 -22.27 -15.30
CA ASP A 170 -1.00 -23.30 -16.34
C ASP A 170 -1.99 -24.42 -15.98
N GLU A 171 -2.15 -25.37 -16.90
CA GLU A 171 -3.01 -26.55 -16.77
C GLU A 171 -2.64 -27.45 -15.57
N HIS A 172 -1.40 -27.34 -15.06
CA HIS A 172 -0.90 -28.06 -13.91
C HIS A 172 -1.08 -27.28 -12.60
N GLY A 173 -1.74 -26.11 -12.65
CA GLY A 173 -2.02 -25.24 -11.51
C GLY A 173 -0.82 -24.42 -11.02
N LYS A 174 0.33 -24.48 -11.71
CA LYS A 174 1.53 -23.72 -11.39
C LYS A 174 1.37 -22.29 -11.89
N VAL A 175 1.78 -21.32 -11.07
CA VAL A 175 1.73 -19.90 -11.43
C VAL A 175 2.77 -19.61 -12.51
N VAL A 176 2.33 -19.14 -13.67
CA VAL A 176 3.18 -18.77 -14.82
C VAL A 176 3.31 -17.26 -15.02
N SER A 177 2.34 -16.49 -14.52
CA SER A 177 2.37 -15.03 -14.50
C SER A 177 1.47 -14.49 -13.38
N THR A 178 1.54 -13.20 -13.09
CA THR A 178 0.64 -12.51 -12.15
C THR A 178 0.09 -11.27 -12.84
N CYS A 179 -1.24 -11.17 -12.93
CA CYS A 179 -1.89 -9.97 -13.44
C CYS A 179 -2.14 -8.98 -12.30
N ILE A 180 -1.94 -7.68 -12.59
CA ILE A 180 -2.18 -6.56 -11.69
C ILE A 180 -3.02 -5.53 -12.44
N MET A 181 -4.16 -5.16 -11.88
CA MET A 181 -5.09 -4.18 -12.44
C MET A 181 -5.35 -3.08 -11.42
N VAL A 182 -5.28 -1.83 -11.85
CA VAL A 182 -5.58 -0.63 -11.05
C VAL A 182 -6.72 0.11 -11.72
N MET A 183 -7.80 0.36 -10.99
CA MET A 183 -9.07 0.84 -11.54
C MET A 183 -9.81 1.73 -10.53
N ASN A 184 -10.57 2.70 -11.03
CA ASN A 184 -11.48 3.50 -10.23
C ASN A 184 -12.86 2.81 -10.17
N VAL A 185 -13.50 2.82 -9.00
CA VAL A 185 -14.73 2.06 -8.71
C VAL A 185 -15.69 2.90 -7.85
N SER A 186 -16.99 2.77 -8.12
CA SER A 186 -18.07 3.51 -7.48
C SER A 186 -19.36 2.67 -7.34
N SER A 187 -20.48 3.32 -6.96
CA SER A 187 -21.84 2.77 -7.07
C SER A 187 -22.13 2.11 -8.42
N ASP A 188 -21.56 2.68 -9.50
CA ASP A 188 -21.87 2.32 -10.87
C ASP A 188 -20.95 1.20 -11.40
N GLY A 189 -20.23 0.53 -10.49
CA GLY A 189 -19.20 -0.45 -10.81
C GLY A 189 -17.86 0.23 -11.13
N ILE A 190 -17.09 -0.37 -12.04
CA ILE A 190 -15.82 0.21 -12.51
C ILE A 190 -16.14 1.45 -13.36
N THR A 191 -15.50 2.58 -13.02
CA THR A 191 -15.63 3.85 -13.76
C THR A 191 -14.49 4.08 -14.74
N GLU A 192 -13.30 3.57 -14.43
CA GLU A 192 -12.08 3.74 -15.23
C GLU A 192 -11.08 2.62 -14.91
N ILE A 193 -10.29 2.19 -15.90
CA ILE A 193 -9.17 1.26 -15.67
C ILE A 193 -7.87 2.03 -15.92
N LEU A 194 -7.23 2.46 -14.84
CA LEU A 194 -6.03 3.28 -14.89
C LEU A 194 -4.85 2.51 -15.48
N ARG A 195 -4.62 1.27 -15.02
CA ARG A 195 -3.46 0.45 -15.45
C ARG A 195 -3.77 -1.04 -15.47
N PHE A 196 -3.12 -1.75 -16.39
CA PHE A 196 -3.04 -3.21 -16.42
C PHE A 196 -1.58 -3.63 -16.64
N ASN A 197 -1.06 -4.50 -15.77
CA ASN A 197 0.33 -4.96 -15.74
C ASN A 197 1.36 -3.80 -15.85
N GLY A 198 1.07 -2.70 -15.14
CA GLY A 198 1.91 -1.50 -15.09
C GLY A 198 1.77 -0.52 -16.28
N ARG A 199 1.11 -0.93 -17.37
CA ARG A 199 0.86 -0.11 -18.57
C ARG A 199 -0.53 0.54 -18.50
N SER A 200 -0.77 1.60 -19.27
CA SER A 200 -2.11 2.13 -19.50
C SER A 200 -3.03 1.05 -20.07
N PHE A 201 -4.30 1.05 -19.69
CA PHE A 201 -5.25 0.05 -20.18
C PHE A 201 -5.61 0.26 -21.66
N THR A 202 -5.63 -0.83 -22.42
CA THR A 202 -6.19 -0.91 -23.77
C THR A 202 -6.89 -2.25 -23.87
N ALA A 203 -8.15 -2.26 -24.33
CA ALA A 203 -8.90 -3.50 -24.50
C ALA A 203 -8.42 -4.26 -25.74
N SER A 204 -7.98 -5.50 -25.54
CA SER A 204 -7.70 -6.49 -26.58
C SER A 204 -8.17 -7.85 -26.10
N ASP A 205 -8.36 -8.81 -27.02
CA ASP A 205 -8.84 -10.16 -26.67
C ASP A 205 -7.88 -10.89 -25.71
N GLU A 206 -6.56 -10.63 -25.83
CA GLU A 206 -5.55 -11.12 -24.89
C GLU A 206 -5.74 -10.54 -23.48
N VAL A 207 -5.90 -9.22 -23.35
CA VAL A 207 -6.10 -8.55 -22.06
C VAL A 207 -7.42 -8.99 -21.42
N LEU A 208 -8.49 -9.10 -22.22
CA LEU A 208 -9.79 -9.56 -21.74
C LEU A 208 -9.74 -11.04 -21.30
N GLY A 209 -9.07 -11.92 -22.03
CA GLY A 209 -8.87 -13.32 -21.66
C GLY A 209 -7.92 -13.54 -20.45
N LEU A 210 -7.12 -12.54 -20.08
CA LEU A 210 -6.37 -12.53 -18.81
C LEU A 210 -7.22 -12.04 -17.62
N ILE A 211 -8.18 -11.14 -17.88
CA ILE A 211 -9.17 -10.66 -16.89
C ILE A 211 -10.23 -11.72 -16.60
N GLU A 212 -10.68 -12.46 -17.62
CA GLU A 212 -11.65 -13.58 -17.49
C GLU A 212 -11.18 -14.68 -16.52
N LYS A 213 -9.86 -14.88 -16.42
CA LYS A 213 -9.22 -15.81 -15.47
C LYS A 213 -9.26 -15.34 -14.01
N ASN A 214 -9.79 -14.16 -13.72
CA ASN A 214 -10.05 -13.72 -12.35
C ASN A 214 -11.42 -14.22 -11.88
N HIS A 215 -11.42 -15.42 -11.30
CA HIS A 215 -12.58 -16.00 -10.61
C HIS A 215 -12.62 -15.65 -9.11
N GLU A 216 -11.88 -14.62 -8.68
CA GLU A 216 -11.75 -14.22 -7.27
C GLU A 216 -12.52 -12.94 -6.93
N LEU A 217 -12.65 -11.99 -7.86
CA LEU A 217 -13.14 -10.64 -7.58
C LEU A 217 -14.49 -10.36 -8.24
N TYR A 218 -15.44 -9.91 -7.42
CA TYR A 218 -16.73 -9.38 -7.84
C TYR A 218 -16.90 -7.92 -7.35
N ILE A 219 -17.44 -7.08 -8.23
CA ILE A 219 -17.68 -5.65 -8.02
C ILE A 219 -19.13 -5.37 -8.39
N GLN A 220 -19.94 -4.88 -7.45
CA GLN A 220 -21.40 -4.68 -7.62
C GLN A 220 -22.11 -5.93 -8.16
N ASP A 221 -21.85 -7.08 -7.54
CA ASP A 221 -22.34 -8.43 -7.89
C ASP A 221 -21.92 -8.96 -9.30
N LEU A 222 -21.26 -8.16 -10.14
CA LEU A 222 -20.66 -8.60 -11.39
C LEU A 222 -19.27 -9.19 -11.16
N SER A 223 -18.84 -10.18 -11.96
CA SER A 223 -17.45 -10.62 -11.98
C SER A 223 -16.54 -9.49 -12.47
N LEU A 224 -15.23 -9.53 -12.18
CA LEU A 224 -14.28 -8.52 -12.69
C LEU A 224 -14.36 -8.38 -14.23
N TYR A 225 -14.56 -9.49 -14.94
CA TYR A 225 -14.67 -9.51 -16.40
C TYR A 225 -15.97 -8.88 -16.91
N ASP A 226 -17.11 -9.17 -16.27
CA ASP A 226 -18.40 -8.59 -16.63
C ASP A 226 -18.47 -7.10 -16.27
N ALA A 227 -17.85 -6.69 -15.16
CA ALA A 227 -17.71 -5.29 -14.79
C ALA A 227 -16.83 -4.50 -15.79
N VAL A 228 -15.79 -5.13 -16.34
CA VAL A 228 -14.97 -4.55 -17.43
C VAL A 228 -15.76 -4.46 -18.74
N LYS A 229 -16.60 -5.46 -19.08
CA LYS A 229 -17.53 -5.36 -20.22
C LYS A 229 -18.53 -4.22 -20.06
N ALA A 230 -19.16 -4.11 -18.89
CA ALA A 230 -20.11 -3.04 -18.59
C ALA A 230 -19.49 -1.63 -18.73
N LEU A 231 -18.23 -1.44 -18.32
CA LEU A 231 -17.48 -0.21 -18.58
C LEU A 231 -17.26 0.02 -20.08
N LEU A 232 -16.81 -0.99 -20.82
CA LEU A 232 -16.55 -0.88 -22.26
C LEU A 232 -17.83 -0.63 -23.08
N GLU A 233 -18.98 -1.08 -22.61
CA GLU A 233 -20.29 -0.78 -23.20
C GLU A 233 -20.79 0.61 -22.83
N ARG A 234 -20.65 1.02 -21.56
CA ARG A 234 -20.94 2.40 -21.10
C ARG A 234 -20.15 3.43 -21.91
N ASN A 235 -18.86 3.17 -22.16
CA ASN A 235 -17.99 4.08 -22.92
C ASN A 235 -18.30 4.15 -24.42
N LYS A 236 -18.93 3.12 -25.01
CA LYS A 236 -19.45 3.18 -26.40
C LYS A 236 -20.74 4.02 -26.49
N ASN A 237 -21.50 4.09 -25.41
CA ASN A 237 -22.79 4.77 -25.32
C ASN A 237 -22.69 6.19 -24.72
N ALA A 238 -21.47 6.69 -24.47
CA ALA A 238 -21.24 8.05 -24.00
C ALA A 238 -21.56 9.08 -25.11
N PRO A 239 -22.28 10.18 -24.81
CA PRO A 239 -22.52 11.23 -25.79
C PRO A 239 -21.21 11.84 -26.31
N LEU A 240 -21.02 11.82 -27.63
CA LEU A 240 -19.90 12.47 -28.29
C LEU A 240 -20.01 14.01 -28.15
N PRO A 241 -18.91 14.73 -27.86
CA PRO A 241 -18.89 16.18 -27.99
C PRO A 241 -18.96 16.59 -29.46
N ASP A 242 -19.69 17.65 -29.78
CA ASP A 242 -19.90 18.14 -31.15
C ASP A 242 -18.58 18.50 -31.85
N VAL A 243 -18.20 17.71 -32.86
CA VAL A 243 -17.18 18.07 -33.87
C VAL A 243 -17.67 17.65 -35.25
N VAL A 244 -17.58 18.57 -36.21
CA VAL A 244 -18.12 18.48 -37.57
C VAL A 244 -17.47 17.33 -38.37
N PRO A 245 -18.25 16.52 -39.13
CA PRO A 245 -17.71 15.40 -39.89
C PRO A 245 -16.84 15.85 -41.08
N THR A 246 -15.69 15.20 -41.25
CA THR A 246 -14.96 15.17 -42.54
C THR A 246 -15.04 13.75 -43.08
N ALA A 247 -15.63 13.59 -44.25
CA ALA A 247 -15.86 12.28 -44.85
C ALA A 247 -14.60 11.75 -45.56
N ASN A 248 -14.38 10.43 -45.49
CA ASN A 248 -14.07 9.69 -46.72
C ASN A 248 -14.46 8.22 -46.63
N ASN A 249 -15.19 7.81 -47.66
CA ASN A 249 -15.70 6.48 -47.97
C ASN A 249 -14.55 5.44 -48.04
N ASN A 250 -14.75 4.13 -47.83
CA ASN A 250 -15.77 3.31 -48.47
C ASN A 250 -16.26 2.15 -47.59
N LEU A 251 -17.48 1.68 -47.89
CA LEU A 251 -18.10 0.50 -47.31
C LEU A 251 -18.38 -0.53 -48.42
N GLN A 252 -18.11 -1.81 -48.13
CA GLN A 252 -18.71 -3.03 -48.74
C GLN A 252 -18.72 -3.23 -50.27
N ASN A 253 -18.45 -4.47 -50.70
CA ASN A 253 -19.48 -5.31 -51.35
C ASN A 253 -19.04 -6.79 -51.42
N ASN A 254 -19.98 -7.66 -51.80
CA ASN A 254 -19.94 -9.10 -51.50
C ASN A 254 -19.63 -10.02 -52.71
N GLU A 255 -19.10 -11.20 -52.36
CA GLU A 255 -19.39 -12.53 -52.96
C GLU A 255 -18.98 -12.88 -54.42
N PRO A 256 -18.93 -14.21 -54.75
CA PRO A 256 -18.16 -14.71 -55.90
C PRO A 256 -19.01 -15.05 -57.14
N ILE A 257 -18.32 -15.30 -58.25
CA ILE A 257 -18.91 -15.78 -59.52
C ILE A 257 -18.31 -17.15 -59.91
N ARG A 258 -19.12 -17.99 -60.56
CA ARG A 258 -18.82 -19.34 -61.07
C ARG A 258 -19.27 -19.41 -62.56
N VAL A 259 -19.10 -20.57 -63.20
CA VAL A 259 -19.62 -20.97 -64.54
C VAL A 259 -18.67 -20.77 -65.75
N ASP A 260 -17.85 -21.80 -66.00
CA ASP A 260 -17.82 -22.74 -67.16
C ASP A 260 -17.65 -22.30 -68.65
N GLN A 261 -17.19 -23.28 -69.46
CA GLN A 261 -17.17 -23.38 -70.96
C GLN A 261 -16.12 -22.52 -71.71
N ASP A 262 -15.53 -22.86 -72.87
CA ASP A 262 -15.49 -24.06 -73.76
C ASP A 262 -14.42 -23.82 -74.88
N LYS A 263 -13.84 -24.73 -75.70
CA LYS A 263 -13.72 -26.22 -75.80
C LYS A 263 -12.20 -26.59 -75.78
N GLU A 264 -11.48 -27.31 -76.68
CA GLU A 264 -11.63 -28.19 -77.88
C GLU A 264 -10.26 -28.93 -78.05
N LEU A 265 -10.02 -30.20 -78.42
CA LEU A 265 -10.61 -31.29 -79.24
C LEU A 265 -10.22 -31.36 -80.74
N ASP A 266 -9.07 -32.00 -81.03
CA ASP A 266 -8.83 -33.01 -82.09
C ASP A 266 -7.38 -33.55 -81.98
N GLY A 267 -6.98 -34.73 -82.48
CA GLY A 267 -7.72 -35.85 -83.06
C GLY A 267 -6.79 -36.88 -83.75
N GLN A 268 -7.13 -38.19 -83.70
CA GLN A 268 -6.54 -39.31 -84.49
C GLN A 268 -5.05 -39.67 -84.21
N GLY A 269 -4.51 -40.83 -84.62
CA GLY A 269 -5.09 -42.04 -85.22
C GLY A 269 -4.00 -43.04 -85.68
N LEU A 270 -4.34 -44.33 -85.77
CA LEU A 270 -3.51 -45.41 -86.38
C LEU A 270 -3.45 -45.20 -87.93
N GLU A 271 -2.61 -45.85 -88.75
CA GLU A 271 -2.25 -47.27 -88.78
C GLU A 271 -1.02 -47.58 -89.68
N ASN A 272 -0.76 -48.85 -89.95
CA ASN A 272 0.39 -49.39 -90.71
C ASN A 272 0.23 -49.27 -92.24
N ASN A 273 1.33 -49.44 -92.98
CA ASN A 273 1.42 -50.50 -94.01
C ASN A 273 2.85 -50.75 -94.49
N ALA A 274 3.09 -51.93 -95.07
CA ALA A 274 4.29 -52.27 -95.81
C ALA A 274 3.90 -52.66 -97.25
N ASP A 275 4.72 -52.29 -98.24
CA ASP A 275 4.49 -52.62 -99.64
C ASP A 275 5.81 -53.03 -100.32
N ASN A 276 5.73 -54.06 -101.16
CA ASN A 276 6.73 -54.45 -102.16
C ASN A 276 6.12 -55.56 -103.05
N SER A 277 5.65 -55.18 -104.24
CA SER A 277 4.96 -56.08 -105.17
C SER A 277 5.90 -56.78 -106.18
N PRO A 278 5.54 -57.95 -106.73
CA PRO A 278 6.43 -58.80 -107.52
C PRO A 278 6.27 -58.67 -109.06
N VAL A 279 7.30 -59.08 -109.81
CA VAL A 279 7.23 -59.35 -111.26
C VAL A 279 8.06 -60.60 -111.64
N SER A 280 7.70 -61.28 -112.72
CA SER A 280 8.37 -62.46 -113.34
C SER A 280 8.04 -62.44 -114.85
N PRO A 281 8.41 -63.44 -115.71
CA PRO A 281 9.48 -64.44 -115.69
C PRO A 281 10.32 -64.39 -117.01
N THR A 282 11.08 -65.45 -117.36
CA THR A 282 10.95 -66.23 -118.64
C THR A 282 12.22 -67.04 -118.99
N ASN A 283 11.98 -68.28 -119.48
CA ASN A 283 12.79 -69.33 -120.12
C ASN A 283 13.99 -68.85 -121.01
N SER A 284 14.99 -69.64 -121.43
CA SER A 284 15.22 -71.11 -121.63
C SER A 284 16.75 -71.29 -121.90
N ASP A 285 17.45 -72.42 -122.13
CA ASP A 285 17.32 -73.92 -122.16
C ASP A 285 18.76 -74.49 -122.37
N ALA A 286 19.17 -75.78 -122.35
CA ALA A 286 18.66 -77.10 -121.91
C ALA A 286 19.84 -78.13 -122.01
N SER A 287 19.59 -79.45 -121.75
CA SER A 287 20.54 -80.59 -121.87
C SER A 287 21.61 -80.69 -120.75
N THR A 288 22.10 -81.86 -120.28
CA THR A 288 21.82 -83.30 -120.52
C THR A 288 21.42 -83.99 -119.20
N GLN A 289 20.32 -84.74 -119.12
CA GLN A 289 20.25 -86.21 -119.27
C GLN A 289 21.17 -87.07 -118.36
N THR A 290 20.51 -87.98 -117.62
CA THR A 290 21.00 -89.29 -117.12
C THR A 290 21.98 -89.33 -115.92
N GLU A 291 21.46 -89.18 -114.69
CA GLU A 291 21.83 -89.99 -113.48
C GLU A 291 21.08 -89.60 -112.17
N VAL A 292 20.36 -88.47 -112.15
CA VAL A 292 19.85 -87.79 -110.94
C VAL A 292 18.81 -88.58 -110.08
N ASN A 293 18.25 -89.70 -110.58
CA ASN A 293 17.08 -90.35 -109.98
C ASN A 293 17.32 -91.10 -108.63
N LEU A 294 18.55 -91.04 -108.09
CA LEU A 294 18.90 -91.46 -106.72
C LEU A 294 19.28 -90.30 -105.79
N GLN A 295 19.59 -89.10 -106.33
CA GLN A 295 19.94 -87.91 -105.52
C GLN A 295 18.72 -87.01 -105.21
N GLN A 296 17.68 -87.04 -106.05
CA GLN A 296 16.45 -86.26 -105.80
C GLN A 296 15.68 -86.71 -104.55
N GLY A 297 15.71 -88.00 -104.21
CA GLY A 297 15.11 -88.51 -102.96
C GLY A 297 15.81 -87.99 -101.70
N ALA A 298 17.14 -88.04 -101.69
CA ALA A 298 17.96 -87.56 -100.59
C ALA A 298 17.77 -86.05 -100.35
N THR A 299 17.88 -85.24 -101.41
CA THR A 299 17.73 -83.77 -101.32
C THR A 299 16.32 -83.35 -100.91
N GLN A 300 15.25 -84.03 -101.34
CA GLN A 300 13.90 -83.74 -100.83
C GLN A 300 13.71 -84.08 -99.34
N GLN A 301 14.40 -85.12 -98.84
CA GLN A 301 14.34 -85.50 -97.44
C GLN A 301 15.17 -84.54 -96.56
N GLU A 302 16.34 -84.13 -97.05
CA GLU A 302 17.19 -83.11 -96.44
C GLU A 302 16.48 -81.74 -96.36
N ILE A 303 15.77 -81.32 -97.42
CA ILE A 303 14.92 -80.12 -97.41
C ILE A 303 13.79 -80.22 -96.38
N LYS A 304 13.20 -81.40 -96.15
CA LYS A 304 12.18 -81.58 -95.10
C LYS A 304 12.77 -81.44 -93.71
N GLU A 305 13.94 -82.04 -93.46
CA GLU A 305 14.60 -81.96 -92.16
C GLU A 305 15.12 -80.55 -91.86
N LEU A 306 15.63 -79.82 -92.86
CA LEU A 306 16.00 -78.40 -92.77
C LEU A 306 14.80 -77.49 -92.48
N ASN A 307 13.65 -77.73 -93.12
CA ASN A 307 12.43 -76.97 -92.82
C ASN A 307 11.90 -77.24 -91.41
N LYS A 308 12.04 -78.48 -90.92
CA LYS A 308 11.71 -78.84 -89.53
C LYS A 308 12.65 -78.13 -88.55
N GLN A 309 13.97 -78.20 -88.74
CA GLN A 309 14.95 -77.45 -87.95
C GLN A 309 14.68 -75.94 -87.96
N ARG A 310 14.36 -75.35 -89.12
CA ARG A 310 13.97 -73.94 -89.23
C ARG A 310 12.74 -73.63 -88.37
N ASN A 311 11.71 -74.46 -88.42
CA ASN A 311 10.47 -74.24 -87.66
C ASN A 311 10.67 -74.44 -86.15
N ASP A 312 11.62 -75.27 -85.74
CA ASP A 312 11.99 -75.45 -84.34
C ASP A 312 12.83 -74.27 -83.83
N LEU A 313 13.86 -73.84 -84.58
CA LEU A 313 14.64 -72.63 -84.31
C LEU A 313 13.76 -71.37 -84.26
N GLN A 314 12.78 -71.25 -85.17
CA GLN A 314 11.86 -70.12 -85.19
C GLN A 314 10.89 -70.13 -83.97
N ARG A 315 10.60 -71.31 -83.39
CA ARG A 315 9.88 -71.42 -82.12
C ARG A 315 10.74 -71.11 -80.89
N GLU A 316 12.05 -71.40 -80.92
CA GLU A 316 12.96 -70.98 -79.85
C GLU A 316 13.20 -69.46 -79.89
N LEU A 317 13.43 -68.90 -81.08
CA LEU A 317 13.60 -67.45 -81.27
C LEU A 317 12.40 -66.64 -80.71
N GLU A 318 11.17 -67.12 -80.92
CA GLU A 318 9.98 -66.44 -80.42
C GLU A 318 9.80 -66.61 -78.89
N LYS A 319 10.27 -67.72 -78.30
CA LYS A 319 10.35 -67.88 -76.83
C LYS A 319 11.35 -66.93 -76.19
N GLU A 320 12.54 -66.77 -76.78
CA GLU A 320 13.55 -65.83 -76.27
C GLU A 320 13.13 -64.37 -76.47
N ARG A 321 12.40 -64.05 -77.55
CA ARG A 321 11.73 -62.75 -77.70
C ARG A 321 10.73 -62.48 -76.59
N GLN A 322 9.86 -63.45 -76.28
CA GLN A 322 8.88 -63.33 -75.21
C GLN A 322 9.56 -63.11 -73.83
N LYS A 323 10.64 -63.85 -73.54
CA LYS A 323 11.47 -63.62 -72.35
C LYS A 323 12.07 -62.21 -72.31
N ASN A 324 12.60 -61.70 -73.43
CA ASN A 324 13.13 -60.34 -73.47
C ASN A 324 12.07 -59.29 -73.16
N VAL A 325 10.84 -59.44 -73.68
CA VAL A 325 9.71 -58.54 -73.34
C VAL A 325 9.33 -58.62 -71.85
N GLU A 326 9.45 -59.79 -71.23
CA GLU A 326 9.23 -59.97 -69.79
C GLU A 326 10.37 -59.37 -68.94
N LEU A 327 11.62 -59.50 -69.40
CA LEU A 327 12.80 -58.88 -68.79
C LEU A 327 12.78 -57.35 -68.88
N GLU A 328 12.35 -56.78 -70.02
CA GLU A 328 12.16 -55.33 -70.18
C GLU A 328 11.10 -54.79 -69.22
N LYS A 329 9.96 -55.48 -69.09
CA LYS A 329 8.93 -55.12 -68.10
C LYS A 329 9.47 -55.17 -66.67
N TYR A 330 10.18 -56.24 -66.30
CA TYR A 330 10.79 -56.39 -64.98
C TYR A 330 11.84 -55.30 -64.70
N ASN A 331 12.68 -54.96 -65.67
CA ASN A 331 13.69 -53.91 -65.56
C ASN A 331 13.06 -52.51 -65.40
N ASN A 332 12.00 -52.21 -66.15
CA ASN A 332 11.23 -50.97 -66.01
C ASN A 332 10.57 -50.86 -64.63
N ASP A 333 9.98 -51.94 -64.12
CA ASP A 333 9.46 -52.01 -62.76
C ASP A 333 10.54 -51.81 -61.69
N LEU A 334 11.76 -52.32 -61.93
CA LEU A 334 12.91 -52.12 -61.04
C LEU A 334 13.37 -50.65 -61.03
N GLN A 335 13.48 -50.01 -62.19
CA GLN A 335 13.78 -48.57 -62.28
C GLN A 335 12.71 -47.72 -61.60
N ASN A 336 11.43 -48.05 -61.80
CA ASN A 336 10.32 -47.33 -61.17
C ASN A 336 10.30 -47.48 -59.64
N LYS A 337 10.75 -48.63 -59.10
CA LYS A 337 10.98 -48.81 -57.65
C LYS A 337 12.20 -48.02 -57.18
N PHE A 338 13.31 -48.05 -57.93
CA PHE A 338 14.53 -47.33 -57.59
C PHE A 338 14.29 -45.81 -57.47
N ARG A 339 13.68 -45.18 -58.49
CA ARG A 339 13.35 -43.74 -58.45
C ARG A 339 12.45 -43.36 -57.27
N LYS A 340 11.53 -44.24 -56.86
CA LYS A 340 10.65 -44.01 -55.70
C LYS A 340 11.42 -44.05 -54.38
N GLU A 341 12.42 -44.91 -54.26
CA GLU A 341 13.26 -44.99 -53.05
C GLU A 341 14.32 -43.87 -53.00
N GLU A 342 14.84 -43.47 -54.17
CA GLU A 342 15.71 -42.30 -54.34
C GLU A 342 14.97 -41.00 -53.94
N GLN A 343 13.73 -40.81 -54.40
CA GLN A 343 12.88 -39.69 -54.03
C GLN A 343 12.62 -39.61 -52.51
N LYS A 344 12.26 -40.74 -51.87
CA LYS A 344 12.10 -40.82 -50.40
C LYS A 344 13.39 -40.47 -49.66
N ASN A 345 14.55 -40.89 -50.17
CA ASN A 345 15.84 -40.61 -49.55
C ASN A 345 16.16 -39.10 -49.58
N ILE A 346 15.82 -38.42 -50.67
CA ILE A 346 15.91 -36.95 -50.78
C ILE A 346 14.96 -36.28 -49.77
N GLU A 347 13.72 -36.74 -49.67
CA GLU A 347 12.72 -36.22 -48.70
C GLU A 347 13.18 -36.42 -47.23
N LEU A 348 13.77 -37.58 -46.91
CA LEU A 348 14.35 -37.85 -45.59
C LEU A 348 15.57 -36.98 -45.29
N GLN A 349 16.45 -36.73 -46.27
CA GLN A 349 17.60 -35.83 -46.12
C GLN A 349 17.16 -34.37 -45.91
N ALA A 350 16.15 -33.90 -46.65
CA ALA A 350 15.57 -32.56 -46.43
C ALA A 350 14.94 -32.44 -45.04
N SER A 351 14.19 -33.45 -44.60
CA SER A 351 13.60 -33.49 -43.26
C SER A 351 14.65 -33.54 -42.14
N LEU A 352 15.78 -34.22 -42.35
CA LEU A 352 16.91 -34.23 -41.41
C LEU A 352 17.56 -32.85 -41.30
N ALA A 353 17.88 -32.21 -42.43
CA ALA A 353 18.48 -30.89 -42.45
C ALA A 353 17.61 -29.84 -41.74
N GLN A 354 16.28 -29.88 -41.95
CA GLN A 354 15.35 -29.03 -41.21
C GLN A 354 15.38 -29.29 -39.69
N LYS A 355 15.47 -30.57 -39.27
CA LYS A 355 15.52 -30.92 -37.84
C LYS A 355 16.84 -30.52 -37.17
N ASP A 356 17.95 -30.59 -37.88
CA ASP A 356 19.23 -30.07 -37.39
C ASP A 356 19.22 -28.54 -37.25
N GLU A 357 18.54 -27.81 -38.15
CA GLU A 357 18.35 -26.36 -38.04
C GLU A 357 17.40 -25.99 -36.87
N GLU A 358 16.30 -26.71 -36.67
CA GLU A 358 15.43 -26.57 -35.49
C GLU A 358 16.21 -26.83 -34.18
N LEU A 359 17.08 -27.84 -34.17
CA LEU A 359 17.93 -28.19 -33.01
C LEU A 359 18.98 -27.10 -32.73
N ALA A 360 19.64 -26.57 -33.77
CA ALA A 360 20.60 -25.48 -33.63
C ALA A 360 19.94 -24.20 -33.08
N ASN A 361 18.77 -23.83 -33.61
CA ASN A 361 18.02 -22.65 -33.16
C ASN A 361 17.52 -22.79 -31.71
N THR A 362 17.01 -23.96 -31.33
CA THR A 362 16.59 -24.22 -29.94
C THR A 362 17.77 -24.24 -28.97
N SER A 363 18.91 -24.81 -29.36
CA SER A 363 20.15 -24.78 -28.58
C SER A 363 20.65 -23.33 -28.34
N ALA A 364 20.69 -22.49 -29.37
CA ALA A 364 21.09 -21.09 -29.25
C ALA A 364 20.14 -20.29 -28.33
N ASN A 365 18.83 -20.55 -28.41
CA ASN A 365 17.81 -19.93 -27.55
C ASN A 365 17.99 -20.33 -26.07
N LEU A 366 18.29 -21.61 -25.80
CA LEU A 366 18.62 -22.10 -24.45
C LEU A 366 19.90 -21.49 -23.89
N GLN A 367 20.94 -21.31 -24.72
CA GLN A 367 22.18 -20.65 -24.32
C GLN A 367 21.94 -19.18 -23.94
N GLY A 368 21.18 -18.42 -24.74
CA GLY A 368 20.82 -17.04 -24.43
C GLY A 368 20.04 -16.91 -23.12
N LYS A 369 19.00 -17.75 -22.92
CA LYS A 369 18.23 -17.81 -21.67
C LYS A 369 19.08 -18.18 -20.45
N THR A 370 20.11 -19.02 -20.63
CA THR A 370 21.04 -19.38 -19.55
C THR A 370 21.87 -18.18 -19.10
N GLN A 371 22.35 -17.37 -20.06
CA GLN A 371 23.10 -16.13 -19.77
C GLN A 371 22.24 -15.06 -19.10
N GLU A 372 20.99 -14.89 -19.56
CA GLU A 372 20.00 -14.00 -18.94
C GLU A 372 19.72 -14.42 -17.49
N LEU A 373 19.50 -15.72 -17.25
CA LEU A 373 19.28 -16.27 -15.91
C LEU A 373 20.49 -16.04 -14.98
N GLU A 374 21.72 -16.21 -15.46
CA GLU A 374 22.94 -15.96 -14.69
C GLU A 374 23.11 -14.47 -14.33
N SER A 375 22.70 -13.57 -15.22
CA SER A 375 22.67 -12.12 -14.95
C SER A 375 21.68 -11.78 -13.83
N VAL A 376 20.46 -12.29 -13.91
CA VAL A 376 19.41 -12.12 -12.88
C VAL A 376 19.85 -12.68 -11.52
N TYR A 377 20.59 -13.80 -11.49
CA TYR A 377 21.14 -14.34 -10.24
C TYR A 377 22.20 -13.43 -9.60
N LYS A 378 23.03 -12.74 -10.39
CA LYS A 378 24.02 -11.77 -9.88
C LYS A 378 23.33 -10.54 -9.32
N GLU A 379 22.39 -9.94 -10.07
CA GLU A 379 21.61 -8.78 -9.61
C GLU A 379 20.87 -9.09 -8.30
N LYS A 380 20.22 -10.26 -8.22
CA LYS A 380 19.49 -10.72 -7.03
C LYS A 380 20.36 -10.78 -5.77
N GLU A 381 21.61 -11.24 -5.89
CA GLU A 381 22.54 -11.34 -4.76
C GLU A 381 23.11 -9.97 -4.36
N ASP A 382 23.28 -9.03 -5.29
CA ASP A 382 23.64 -7.64 -4.98
C ASP A 382 22.48 -6.84 -4.34
N LEU A 383 21.24 -7.05 -4.81
CA LEU A 383 20.04 -6.51 -4.16
C LEU A 383 19.88 -7.04 -2.72
N LYS A 384 20.24 -8.31 -2.48
CA LYS A 384 20.26 -8.92 -1.14
C LYS A 384 21.33 -8.28 -0.23
N LYS A 385 22.55 -8.03 -0.72
CA LYS A 385 23.59 -7.27 0.03
C LYS A 385 23.07 -5.86 0.38
N LYS A 386 22.46 -5.17 -0.58
CA LYS A 386 21.89 -3.82 -0.39
C LYS A 386 20.74 -3.80 0.62
N ARG A 387 19.92 -4.86 0.66
CA ARG A 387 18.90 -5.06 1.70
C ARG A 387 19.53 -5.26 3.09
N GLU A 388 20.58 -6.06 3.20
CA GLU A 388 21.31 -6.29 4.45
C GLU A 388 21.92 -4.99 5.01
N GLU A 389 22.51 -4.16 4.15
CA GLU A 389 22.96 -2.81 4.54
C GLU A 389 21.83 -1.92 5.06
N LEU A 390 20.68 -1.91 4.38
CA LEU A 390 19.53 -1.09 4.77
C LEU A 390 18.95 -1.54 6.11
N LEU A 391 18.87 -2.85 6.37
CA LEU A 391 18.47 -3.40 7.67
C LEU A 391 19.44 -2.99 8.80
N ASN A 392 20.75 -3.03 8.53
CA ASN A 392 21.76 -2.58 9.50
C ASN A 392 21.75 -1.05 9.72
N LYS A 393 21.39 -0.26 8.70
CA LYS A 393 21.15 1.20 8.83
C LYS A 393 19.88 1.49 9.64
N LEU A 394 18.80 0.73 9.41
CA LEU A 394 17.53 0.87 10.14
C LEU A 394 17.70 0.55 11.63
N ARG A 395 18.39 -0.54 11.98
CA ARG A 395 18.66 -0.91 13.39
C ARG A 395 19.39 0.21 14.15
N LYS A 396 20.44 0.79 13.53
CA LYS A 396 21.20 1.92 14.09
C LYS A 396 20.39 3.22 14.21
N LEU A 397 19.31 3.38 13.44
CA LEU A 397 18.38 4.50 13.60
C LEU A 397 17.38 4.24 14.74
N GLN A 398 16.91 3.01 14.92
CA GLN A 398 16.06 2.61 16.04
C GLN A 398 16.80 2.73 17.38
N GLU A 399 18.05 2.27 17.44
CA GLU A 399 18.94 2.44 18.61
C GLU A 399 19.10 3.93 19.00
N LYS A 400 19.29 4.82 18.01
CA LYS A 400 19.41 6.26 18.23
C LYS A 400 18.08 6.92 18.61
N LEU A 401 16.96 6.47 18.06
CA LEU A 401 15.63 6.98 18.42
C LEU A 401 15.37 6.69 19.90
N HIS A 402 15.61 5.47 20.35
CA HIS A 402 15.40 5.06 21.74
C HIS A 402 16.29 5.85 22.73
N GLN A 403 17.55 6.10 22.37
CA GLN A 403 18.45 6.97 23.15
C GLN A 403 17.95 8.43 23.25
N LEU A 404 17.25 8.93 22.23
CA LEU A 404 16.64 10.26 22.26
C LEU A 404 15.35 10.28 23.08
N GLU A 405 14.51 9.24 22.97
CA GLU A 405 13.30 9.06 23.79
C GLU A 405 13.64 9.05 25.29
N GLU A 406 14.58 8.20 25.72
CA GLU A 406 15.05 8.20 27.12
C GLU A 406 15.58 9.58 27.56
N LYS A 407 16.31 10.28 26.68
CA LYS A 407 16.85 11.60 27.01
C LYS A 407 15.72 12.62 27.16
N ASN A 408 14.66 12.51 26.36
CA ASN A 408 13.49 13.39 26.46
C ASN A 408 12.76 13.19 27.80
N TYR A 409 12.51 11.94 28.20
CA TYR A 409 11.90 11.64 29.51
C TYR A 409 12.73 12.18 30.69
N ARG A 410 14.07 12.08 30.64
CA ARG A 410 14.95 12.65 31.67
C ARG A 410 14.86 14.18 31.73
N LEU A 411 14.82 14.86 30.58
CA LEU A 411 14.67 16.32 30.51
C LEU A 411 13.27 16.80 30.96
N GLU A 412 12.24 15.97 30.79
CA GLU A 412 10.87 16.26 31.22
C GLU A 412 10.73 16.19 32.75
N ASP A 413 11.31 15.17 33.38
CA ASP A 413 11.44 15.06 34.85
C ASP A 413 12.28 16.21 35.45
N GLU A 414 13.46 16.50 34.89
CA GLU A 414 14.28 17.66 35.29
C GLU A 414 13.48 18.99 35.23
N ASN A 415 12.66 19.18 34.18
CA ASN A 415 11.85 20.37 34.00
C ASN A 415 10.71 20.47 35.03
N ASP A 416 10.01 19.38 35.32
CA ASP A 416 8.96 19.38 36.35
C ASP A 416 9.53 19.53 37.78
N GLN A 417 10.73 19.02 38.06
CA GLN A 417 11.46 19.29 39.30
C GLN A 417 11.85 20.77 39.45
N LEU A 418 12.36 21.40 38.37
CA LEU A 418 12.65 22.84 38.34
C LEU A 418 11.39 23.70 38.52
N LYS A 419 10.30 23.35 37.86
CA LYS A 419 8.98 23.98 37.96
C LYS A 419 8.38 23.87 39.36
N CYS A 420 8.58 22.74 40.05
CA CYS A 420 8.22 22.58 41.46
C CYS A 420 9.10 23.44 42.39
N SER A 421 10.41 23.50 42.11
CA SER A 421 11.37 24.33 42.87
C SER A 421 11.06 25.83 42.73
N ASN A 422 10.75 26.31 41.52
CA ASN A 422 10.34 27.69 41.27
C ASN A 422 9.02 28.04 41.98
N LYS A 423 8.03 27.13 42.01
CA LYS A 423 6.79 27.30 42.80
C LYS A 423 7.04 27.40 44.32
N LYS A 424 8.14 26.83 44.84
CA LYS A 424 8.54 26.98 46.24
C LYS A 424 9.22 28.33 46.48
N LEU A 425 10.18 28.70 45.64
CA LEU A 425 10.90 29.98 45.72
C LEU A 425 9.94 31.19 45.62
N GLU A 426 8.95 31.15 44.73
CA GLU A 426 8.00 32.25 44.57
C GLU A 426 7.10 32.42 45.82
N LYS A 427 6.79 31.32 46.54
CA LYS A 427 6.09 31.38 47.84
C LYS A 427 6.99 31.94 48.96
N GLU A 428 8.26 31.56 48.99
CA GLU A 428 9.23 32.08 49.97
C GLU A 428 9.48 33.59 49.76
N LYS A 429 9.56 34.02 48.50
CA LYS A 429 9.61 35.42 48.09
C LYS A 429 8.36 36.21 48.52
N GLU A 430 7.16 35.69 48.29
CA GLU A 430 5.90 36.32 48.71
C GLU A 430 5.84 36.49 50.24
N GLN A 431 6.23 35.46 51.01
CA GLN A 431 6.34 35.53 52.47
C GLN A 431 7.36 36.58 52.95
N LEU A 432 8.48 36.74 52.23
CA LEU A 432 9.47 37.78 52.53
C LEU A 432 8.95 39.19 52.22
N LEU A 433 8.22 39.39 51.12
CA LEU A 433 7.59 40.67 50.78
C LEU A 433 6.55 41.09 51.83
N GLN A 434 5.68 40.17 52.25
CA GLN A 434 4.71 40.42 53.33
C GLN A 434 5.41 40.78 54.65
N LYS A 435 6.54 40.14 54.96
CA LYS A 435 7.34 40.45 56.15
C LYS A 435 8.03 41.82 56.08
N ILE A 436 8.44 42.26 54.88
CA ILE A 436 9.02 43.60 54.66
C ILE A 436 7.95 44.67 54.93
N LEU A 437 6.76 44.54 54.36
CA LEU A 437 5.66 45.50 54.55
C LEU A 437 5.32 45.72 56.05
N VAL A 438 5.24 44.64 56.83
CA VAL A 438 5.00 44.72 58.29
C VAL A 438 6.15 45.44 59.02
N LEU A 439 7.40 45.25 58.58
CA LEU A 439 8.55 45.96 59.16
C LEU A 439 8.58 47.45 58.77
N GLU A 440 8.12 47.82 57.57
CA GLU A 440 7.97 49.21 57.13
C GLU A 440 6.88 49.95 57.92
N GLU A 441 5.75 49.30 58.20
CA GLU A 441 4.68 49.83 59.06
C GLU A 441 5.16 50.04 60.51
N VAL A 442 5.86 49.05 61.09
CA VAL A 442 6.45 49.16 62.44
C VAL A 442 7.52 50.24 62.49
N SER A 443 8.38 50.33 61.47
CA SER A 443 9.40 51.39 61.39
C SER A 443 8.79 52.78 61.29
N SER A 444 7.70 52.93 60.54
CA SER A 444 6.96 54.20 60.41
C SER A 444 6.30 54.59 61.74
N SER A 445 5.74 53.61 62.46
CA SER A 445 5.11 53.83 63.78
C SER A 445 6.13 54.27 64.84
N LEU A 446 7.29 53.63 64.87
CA LEU A 446 8.40 53.98 65.78
C LEU A 446 8.99 55.37 65.48
N GLU A 447 9.01 55.80 64.21
CA GLU A 447 9.46 57.14 63.84
C GLU A 447 8.50 58.23 64.37
N VAL A 448 7.18 57.99 64.31
CA VAL A 448 6.17 58.89 64.90
C VAL A 448 6.32 58.96 66.43
N GLU A 449 6.46 57.82 67.12
CA GLU A 449 6.68 57.80 68.57
C GLU A 449 7.98 58.53 68.96
N ARG A 450 9.05 58.33 68.18
CA ARG A 450 10.34 59.03 68.37
C ARG A 450 10.18 60.54 68.25
N GLN A 451 9.44 61.02 67.25
CA GLN A 451 9.16 62.45 67.08
C GLN A 451 8.34 63.00 68.26
N GLU A 452 7.27 62.32 68.68
CA GLU A 452 6.49 62.71 69.85
C GLU A 452 7.34 62.81 71.13
N LEU A 453 8.25 61.84 71.36
CA LEU A 453 9.15 61.85 72.51
C LEU A 453 10.17 62.99 72.42
N SER A 454 10.69 63.30 71.24
CA SER A 454 11.56 64.45 70.97
C SER A 454 10.86 65.78 71.33
N ASP A 455 9.62 65.96 70.88
CA ASP A 455 8.83 67.15 71.14
C ASP A 455 8.47 67.28 72.63
N LYS A 456 8.10 66.18 73.30
CA LYS A 456 7.87 66.12 74.75
C LYS A 456 9.13 66.48 75.55
N LEU A 457 10.31 66.01 75.11
CA LEU A 457 11.59 66.33 75.73
C LEU A 457 11.95 67.81 75.55
N SER A 458 11.84 68.34 74.33
CA SER A 458 12.08 69.77 74.02
C SER A 458 11.21 70.69 74.87
N ASN A 459 9.90 70.41 74.95
CA ASN A 459 8.96 71.13 75.82
C ASN A 459 9.33 71.06 77.31
N ASN A 460 9.94 69.96 77.78
CA ASN A 460 10.34 69.83 79.18
C ASN A 460 11.66 70.57 79.47
N VAL A 461 12.62 70.56 78.53
CA VAL A 461 13.84 71.39 78.61
C VAL A 461 13.48 72.88 78.65
N GLU A 462 12.54 73.33 77.83
CA GLU A 462 12.11 74.73 77.81
C GLU A 462 11.42 75.14 79.14
N LYS A 463 10.62 74.25 79.75
CA LYS A 463 10.07 74.45 81.11
C LYS A 463 11.16 74.50 82.18
N GLN A 464 12.18 73.63 82.10
CA GLN A 464 13.30 73.61 83.04
C GLN A 464 14.09 74.93 82.96
N ILE A 465 14.45 75.40 81.76
CA ILE A 465 15.14 76.69 81.56
C ILE A 465 14.29 77.84 82.15
N LYS A 466 12.97 77.84 81.95
CA LYS A 466 12.05 78.83 82.55
C LYS A 466 11.97 78.77 84.08
N LEU A 467 12.20 77.60 84.69
CA LEU A 467 12.29 77.45 86.16
C LEU A 467 13.65 77.90 86.69
N GLU A 468 14.74 77.53 86.03
CA GLU A 468 16.10 77.96 86.38
C GLU A 468 16.26 79.50 86.29
N GLN A 469 15.71 80.12 85.24
CA GLN A 469 15.65 81.59 85.13
C GLN A 469 14.85 82.26 86.26
N LYS A 470 13.78 81.62 86.76
CA LYS A 470 13.04 82.12 87.94
C LYS A 470 13.85 81.96 89.22
N LEU A 471 14.54 80.84 89.39
CA LEU A 471 15.40 80.57 90.54
C LEU A 471 16.56 81.57 90.62
N ILE A 472 17.23 81.84 89.49
CA ILE A 472 18.31 82.85 89.41
C ILE A 472 17.80 84.24 89.81
N LYS A 473 16.61 84.65 89.34
CA LYS A 473 15.99 85.92 89.75
C LYS A 473 15.67 85.95 91.25
N ALA A 474 15.12 84.87 91.80
CA ALA A 474 14.84 84.78 93.24
C ALA A 474 16.13 84.86 94.09
N ILE A 475 17.23 84.25 93.64
CA ILE A 475 18.54 84.36 94.31
C ILE A 475 19.05 85.82 94.27
N GLN A 476 18.95 86.50 93.13
CA GLN A 476 19.32 87.91 92.99
C GLN A 476 18.48 88.85 93.88
N GLU A 477 17.18 88.57 94.01
CA GLU A 477 16.27 89.30 94.91
C GLU A 477 16.65 89.06 96.39
N ILE A 478 16.94 87.82 96.78
CA ILE A 478 17.43 87.46 98.13
C ILE A 478 18.77 88.14 98.43
N GLU A 479 19.70 88.19 97.48
CA GLU A 479 20.96 88.93 97.64
C GLU A 479 20.74 90.43 97.85
N LYS A 480 19.79 91.03 97.12
CA LYS A 480 19.44 92.44 97.26
C LYS A 480 18.83 92.72 98.63
N LEU A 481 17.86 91.91 99.05
CA LEU A 481 17.23 91.99 100.38
C LEU A 481 18.25 91.73 101.51
N GLY A 482 19.23 90.84 101.31
CA GLY A 482 20.34 90.63 102.24
C GLY A 482 21.24 91.86 102.39
N LYS A 483 21.55 92.54 101.27
CA LYS A 483 22.32 93.81 101.28
C LYS A 483 21.52 94.93 101.97
N GLU A 484 20.21 95.02 101.73
CA GLU A 484 19.31 95.98 102.40
C GLU A 484 19.18 95.70 103.90
N ASN A 485 19.01 94.43 104.30
CA ASN A 485 18.93 94.03 105.70
C ASN A 485 20.25 94.30 106.46
N ASN A 486 21.39 94.02 105.85
CA ASN A 486 22.70 94.37 106.43
C ASN A 486 22.87 95.89 106.61
N SER A 487 22.36 96.69 105.66
CA SER A 487 22.37 98.17 105.77
C SER A 487 21.46 98.66 106.90
N LEU A 488 20.25 98.11 107.02
CA LEU A 488 19.30 98.41 108.09
C LEU A 488 19.82 97.98 109.47
N GLN A 489 20.52 96.84 109.55
CA GLN A 489 21.13 96.39 110.80
C GLN A 489 22.32 97.29 111.20
N ALA A 490 23.16 97.71 110.26
CA ALA A 490 24.21 98.70 110.54
C ALA A 490 23.61 100.05 111.01
N GLU A 491 22.49 100.50 110.41
CA GLU A 491 21.78 101.70 110.85
C GLU A 491 21.13 101.53 112.24
N HIS A 492 20.63 100.32 112.56
CA HIS A 492 20.12 99.99 113.89
C HIS A 492 21.24 99.99 114.94
N GLU A 493 22.39 99.36 114.66
CA GLU A 493 23.56 99.35 115.54
C GLU A 493 24.10 100.78 115.75
N GLU A 494 24.09 101.64 114.72
CA GLU A 494 24.46 103.05 114.86
C GLU A 494 23.46 103.83 115.74
N LYS A 495 22.14 103.59 115.59
CA LYS A 495 21.08 104.14 116.44
C LYS A 495 21.21 103.65 117.89
N GLU A 496 21.55 102.39 118.12
CA GLU A 496 21.75 101.82 119.44
C GLU A 496 23.02 102.37 120.12
N GLN A 497 24.11 102.57 119.36
CA GLN A 497 25.29 103.28 119.85
C GLN A 497 25.00 104.75 120.19
N LYS A 498 24.19 105.45 119.38
CA LYS A 498 23.69 106.81 119.69
C LYS A 498 22.86 106.81 120.98
N LEU A 499 21.99 105.82 121.19
CA LEU A 499 21.20 105.67 122.42
C LEU A 499 22.09 105.40 123.64
N LYS A 500 23.07 104.49 123.53
CA LYS A 500 24.06 104.18 124.58
C LYS A 500 24.94 105.39 124.91
N LYS A 501 25.30 106.23 123.93
CA LYS A 501 25.94 107.54 124.18
C LYS A 501 25.02 108.50 124.93
N LYS A 502 23.76 108.63 124.52
CA LYS A 502 22.78 109.53 125.16
C LYS A 502 22.52 109.14 126.62
N ASN A 503 22.40 107.85 126.92
CA ASN A 503 22.24 107.37 128.30
C ASN A 503 23.50 107.59 129.17
N ARG A 504 24.70 107.70 128.57
CA ARG A 504 25.94 108.07 129.28
C ARG A 504 26.10 109.58 129.51
N GLN A 505 25.18 110.41 129.03
CA GLN A 505 25.14 111.85 129.34
C GLN A 505 24.14 112.20 130.46
N ASN A 506 23.43 111.20 130.99
CA ASN A 506 22.53 111.31 132.15
C ASN A 506 23.10 110.55 133.36
N VAL A 507 24.40 110.75 133.64
CA VAL A 507 25.15 110.21 134.79
C VAL A 507 25.60 111.38 135.65
#